data_AF-L8LZ02-F1
#
_entry.id   AF-L8LZ02-F1
#
_cell.length_a   1.000
_cell.length_b   1.000
_cell.length_c   1.000
_cell.angle_alpha   90.00
_cell.angle_beta   90.00
_cell.angle_gamma   90.00
#
_symmetry.space_group_name_H-M   'P 1'
#
loop_
_entity.id
_entity.type
_entity.pdbx_description
1 polymer ?
#
loop_
_entity_poly.entity_id
_entity_poly.type
_entity_poly.pdbx_seq_one_letter_code
_entity_poly.pdbx_strand_id
1 'polypeptide(L)'
;FAEALSSARKIKDNYKRAVALSSIATHLPAIFPEALSAARKIKDKSNRAAALSSLVTHLPEILPEAFKTIKSIDFEFDQVRLLILLVPHLPEHLFLEVLHGAQYISSESDKAKLLSKLTYNLHIICDSSIYSCWSELLHYSASLKRSSLLIQIRENIHIISKLGNSNTFREIADAVHDVGRWFP
;
A
#
# COMPACT_ATOMS: atom_id res chain seq x y z
N PHE A 1 -10.44 20.48 22.74
CA PHE A 1 -10.22 19.01 22.72
C PHE A 1 -11.01 18.24 23.76
N ALA A 2 -11.22 18.74 24.99
CA ALA A 2 -11.95 18.00 26.04
C ALA A 2 -13.36 17.53 25.63
N GLU A 3 -14.16 18.41 25.02
CA GLU A 3 -15.50 18.05 24.53
C GLU A 3 -15.45 17.05 23.37
N ALA A 4 -14.58 17.27 22.38
CA ALA A 4 -14.39 16.34 21.27
C ALA A 4 -13.97 14.94 21.73
N LEU A 5 -13.06 14.85 22.71
CA LEU A 5 -12.61 13.59 23.30
C LEU A 5 -13.74 12.89 24.07
N SER A 6 -14.53 13.64 24.84
CA SER A 6 -15.72 13.13 25.53
C SER A 6 -16.74 12.56 24.53
N SER A 7 -17.00 13.28 23.44
CA SER A 7 -17.90 12.85 22.37
C SER A 7 -17.37 11.60 21.66
N ALA A 8 -16.06 11.55 21.34
CA ALA A 8 -15.44 10.38 20.73
C ALA A 8 -15.58 9.13 21.61
N ARG A 9 -15.30 9.25 22.92
CA ARG A 9 -15.45 8.14 23.88
C ARG A 9 -16.88 7.58 23.96
N LYS A 10 -17.89 8.42 23.75
CA LYS A 10 -19.31 8.05 23.78
C LYS A 10 -19.81 7.38 22.49
N ILE A 11 -19.01 7.36 21.42
CA ILE A 11 -19.38 6.68 20.17
C ILE A 11 -19.56 5.18 20.45
N LYS A 12 -20.76 4.66 20.13
CA LYS A 12 -21.14 3.25 20.33
C LYS A 12 -20.48 2.30 19.32
N ASP A 13 -20.35 2.76 18.08
CA ASP A 13 -19.68 2.01 17.02
C ASP A 13 -18.17 1.99 17.30
N ASN A 14 -17.62 0.79 17.54
CA ASN A 14 -16.23 0.64 17.94
C ASN A 14 -15.24 1.12 16.87
N TYR A 15 -15.57 0.95 15.59
CA TYR A 15 -14.73 1.39 14.48
C TYR A 15 -14.72 2.93 14.41
N LYS A 16 -15.90 3.55 14.39
CA LYS A 16 -16.03 5.02 14.41
C LYS A 16 -15.38 5.64 15.65
N ARG A 17 -15.48 4.99 16.81
CA ARG A 17 -14.80 5.42 18.03
C ARG A 17 -13.28 5.38 17.87
N ALA A 18 -12.73 4.27 17.39
CA ALA A 18 -11.28 4.13 17.19
C ALA A 18 -10.74 5.16 16.19
N VAL A 19 -11.45 5.36 15.06
CA VAL A 19 -11.09 6.37 14.06
C VAL A 19 -11.16 7.79 14.65
N ALA A 20 -12.24 8.13 15.37
CA ALA A 20 -12.37 9.45 16.00
C ALA A 20 -11.25 9.70 17.04
N LEU A 21 -10.90 8.70 17.85
CA LEU A 21 -9.80 8.78 18.81
C LEU A 21 -8.45 8.92 18.09
N SER A 22 -8.22 8.18 16.99
CA SER A 22 -7.03 8.30 16.15
C SER A 22 -6.89 9.72 15.57
N SER A 23 -7.96 10.27 15.00
CA SER A 23 -8.01 11.64 14.49
C SER A 23 -7.78 12.71 15.56
N ILE A 24 -8.23 12.48 16.80
CA ILE A 24 -7.97 13.42 17.90
C ILE A 24 -6.51 13.28 18.37
N ALA A 25 -5.95 12.07 18.36
CA ALA A 25 -4.60 11.79 18.83
C ALA A 25 -3.52 12.50 17.99
N THR A 26 -3.80 12.80 16.72
CA THR A 26 -2.90 13.63 15.88
C THR A 26 -2.67 15.03 16.45
N HIS A 27 -3.64 15.57 17.19
CA HIS A 27 -3.57 16.87 17.85
C HIS A 27 -3.37 16.77 19.37
N LEU A 28 -3.57 15.59 19.94
CA LEU A 28 -3.34 15.30 21.35
C LEU A 28 -2.61 13.95 21.51
N PRO A 29 -1.29 13.89 21.26
CA PRO A 29 -0.55 12.63 21.18
C PRO A 29 -0.64 11.74 22.44
N ALA A 30 -0.88 12.35 23.61
CA ALA A 30 -1.05 11.63 24.87
C ALA A 30 -2.17 10.57 24.86
N ILE A 31 -3.13 10.65 23.93
CA ILE A 31 -4.23 9.67 23.81
C ILE A 31 -4.00 8.57 22.77
N PHE A 32 -2.84 8.50 22.11
CA PHE A 32 -2.50 7.38 21.22
C PHE A 32 -2.67 5.99 21.86
N PRO A 33 -2.27 5.75 23.13
CA PRO A 33 -2.52 4.48 23.79
C PRO A 33 -4.02 4.13 23.91
N GLU A 34 -4.87 5.14 24.10
CA GLU A 34 -6.33 4.97 24.15
C GLU A 34 -6.89 4.63 22.76
N ALA A 35 -6.46 5.36 21.73
CA ALA A 35 -6.85 5.09 20.35
C ALA A 35 -6.44 3.67 19.90
N LEU A 36 -5.22 3.26 20.23
CA LEU A 36 -4.72 1.91 19.96
C LEU A 36 -5.52 0.83 20.72
N SER A 37 -5.81 1.06 22.01
CA SER A 37 -6.67 0.17 22.79
C SER A 37 -8.07 0.03 22.18
N ALA A 38 -8.64 1.13 21.70
CA ALA A 38 -9.94 1.13 21.03
C ALA A 38 -9.89 0.35 19.71
N ALA A 39 -8.84 0.53 18.89
CA ALA A 39 -8.65 -0.21 17.64
C ALA A 39 -8.54 -1.72 17.90
N ARG A 40 -7.73 -2.14 18.88
CA ARG A 40 -7.55 -3.56 19.25
C ARG A 40 -8.84 -4.25 19.72
N LYS A 41 -9.76 -3.50 20.34
CA LYS A 41 -11.06 -4.02 20.82
C LYS A 41 -12.09 -4.22 19.70
N ILE A 42 -11.81 -3.79 18.47
CA ILE A 42 -12.71 -4.03 17.33
C ILE A 42 -12.74 -5.54 17.03
N LYS A 43 -13.95 -6.10 17.02
CA LYS A 43 -14.19 -7.53 16.76
C LYS A 43 -14.02 -7.90 15.29
N ASP A 44 -14.59 -7.09 14.41
CA ASP A 44 -14.50 -7.27 12.97
C ASP A 44 -13.05 -7.06 12.49
N LYS A 45 -12.49 -8.04 11.78
CA LYS A 45 -11.07 -8.05 11.40
C LYS A 45 -10.74 -6.91 10.43
N SER A 46 -11.59 -6.67 9.43
CA SER A 46 -11.39 -5.62 8.42
C SER A 46 -11.39 -4.24 9.08
N ASN A 47 -12.37 -3.96 9.95
CA ASN A 47 -12.42 -2.70 10.70
C ASN A 47 -11.25 -2.55 11.69
N ARG A 48 -10.81 -3.63 12.35
CA ARG A 48 -9.65 -3.61 13.23
C ARG A 48 -8.38 -3.27 12.45
N ALA A 49 -8.16 -3.95 11.32
CA ALA A 49 -7.03 -3.70 10.45
C ALA A 49 -7.02 -2.27 9.89
N ALA A 50 -8.18 -1.75 9.48
CA ALA A 50 -8.33 -0.37 9.02
C ALA A 50 -7.96 0.64 10.12
N ALA A 51 -8.47 0.45 11.34
CA ALA A 51 -8.15 1.31 12.47
C ALA A 51 -6.66 1.27 12.84
N LEU A 52 -6.06 0.07 12.89
CA LEU A 52 -4.62 -0.10 13.13
C LEU A 52 -3.79 0.56 12.02
N SER A 53 -4.16 0.38 10.75
CA SER A 53 -3.45 0.98 9.62
C SER A 53 -3.44 2.51 9.70
N SER A 54 -4.55 3.13 10.14
CA SER A 54 -4.62 4.59 10.35
C SER A 54 -3.66 5.11 11.42
N LEU A 55 -3.27 4.25 12.37
CA LEU A 55 -2.39 4.62 13.47
C LEU A 55 -0.91 4.41 13.13
N VAL A 56 -0.57 3.59 12.14
CA VAL A 56 0.83 3.28 11.76
C VAL A 56 1.63 4.54 11.40
N THR A 57 1.01 5.54 10.78
CA THR A 57 1.67 6.82 10.46
C THR A 57 2.23 7.53 11.68
N HIS A 58 1.59 7.35 12.85
CA HIS A 58 1.98 8.00 14.10
C HIS A 58 2.61 7.04 15.12
N LEU A 59 2.38 5.74 14.95
CA LEU A 59 2.85 4.65 15.80
C LEU A 59 3.49 3.57 14.91
N PRO A 60 4.65 3.82 14.30
CA PRO A 60 5.28 2.87 13.38
C PRO A 60 5.57 1.51 14.04
N GLU A 61 5.74 1.47 15.36
CA GLU A 61 5.96 0.25 16.13
C GLU A 61 4.81 -0.76 16.08
N ILE A 62 3.59 -0.33 15.72
CA ILE A 62 2.44 -1.23 15.55
C ILE A 62 2.30 -1.80 14.14
N LEU A 63 3.19 -1.43 13.21
CA LEU A 63 3.15 -1.92 11.83
C LEU A 63 3.09 -3.46 11.74
N PRO A 64 3.91 -4.24 12.49
CA PRO A 64 3.81 -5.71 12.43
C PRO A 64 2.44 -6.25 12.85
N GLU A 65 1.78 -5.60 13.82
CA GLU A 65 0.44 -5.98 14.27
C GLU A 65 -0.61 -5.64 13.20
N ALA A 66 -0.54 -4.44 12.61
CA ALA A 66 -1.42 -4.01 11.54
C ALA A 66 -1.30 -4.95 10.33
N PHE A 67 -0.07 -5.22 9.89
CA PHE A 67 0.22 -6.11 8.77
C PHE A 67 -0.31 -7.53 9.02
N LYS A 68 0.00 -8.12 10.19
CA LYS A 68 -0.52 -9.45 10.57
C LYS A 68 -2.04 -9.49 10.58
N THR A 69 -2.69 -8.43 11.07
CA THR A 69 -4.16 -8.36 11.08
C THR A 69 -4.71 -8.35 9.65
N ILE A 70 -4.11 -7.61 8.73
CA ILE A 70 -4.49 -7.58 7.32
C ILE A 70 -4.33 -8.96 6.66
N LYS A 71 -3.20 -9.64 6.92
CA LYS A 71 -2.95 -11.00 6.39
C LYS A 71 -3.98 -12.04 6.88
N SER A 72 -4.68 -11.77 7.98
CA SER A 72 -5.73 -12.63 8.54
C SER A 72 -7.15 -12.35 8.03
N ILE A 73 -7.31 -11.35 7.16
CA ILE A 73 -8.60 -10.99 6.53
C ILE A 73 -8.95 -12.03 5.48
N ASP A 74 -10.19 -12.52 5.53
CA ASP A 74 -10.68 -13.59 4.68
C ASP A 74 -11.08 -13.08 3.28
N PHE A 75 -11.52 -11.82 3.17
CA PHE A 75 -11.96 -11.22 1.91
C PHE A 75 -10.80 -10.52 1.19
N GLU A 76 -10.37 -11.05 0.05
CA GLU A 76 -9.23 -10.57 -0.74
C GLU A 76 -9.32 -9.06 -1.04
N PHE A 77 -10.50 -8.56 -1.42
CA PHE A 77 -10.72 -7.15 -1.73
C PHE A 77 -10.38 -6.23 -0.53
N ASP A 78 -10.81 -6.59 0.67
CA ASP A 78 -10.50 -5.81 1.88
C ASP A 78 -9.02 -5.88 2.21
N GLN A 79 -8.43 -7.08 2.09
CA GLN A 79 -7.02 -7.31 2.34
C GLN A 79 -6.16 -6.44 1.42
N VAL A 80 -6.39 -6.46 0.09
CA VAL A 80 -5.60 -5.70 -0.88
C VAL A 80 -5.74 -4.19 -0.65
N ARG A 81 -6.97 -3.71 -0.38
CA ARG A 81 -7.18 -2.29 -0.08
C ARG A 81 -6.40 -1.81 1.15
N LEU A 82 -6.31 -2.64 2.18
CA LEU A 82 -5.56 -2.31 3.39
C LEU A 82 -4.04 -2.44 3.18
N LEU A 83 -3.58 -3.41 2.39
CA LEU A 83 -2.18 -3.50 1.99
C LEU A 83 -1.74 -2.24 1.25
N ILE A 84 -2.54 -1.73 0.30
CA ILE A 84 -2.28 -0.47 -0.43
C ILE A 84 -2.08 0.70 0.53
N LEU A 85 -2.83 0.77 1.63
CA LEU A 85 -2.69 1.81 2.64
C LEU A 85 -1.39 1.67 3.44
N LEU A 86 -0.93 0.44 3.71
CA LEU A 86 0.31 0.23 4.44
C LEU A 86 1.57 0.37 3.59
N VAL A 87 1.51 0.23 2.26
CA VAL A 87 2.70 0.27 1.39
C VAL A 87 3.69 1.39 1.73
N PRO A 88 3.29 2.67 1.91
CA PRO A 88 4.23 3.77 2.22
C PRO A 88 5.00 3.62 3.53
N HIS A 89 4.56 2.71 4.41
CA HIS A 89 5.12 2.48 5.73
C HIS A 89 5.88 1.15 5.82
N LEU A 90 5.92 0.35 4.75
CA LEU A 90 6.55 -0.95 4.78
C LEU A 90 8.08 -0.83 4.78
N PRO A 91 8.80 -1.57 5.64
CA PRO A 91 10.21 -1.85 5.42
C PRO A 91 10.37 -2.76 4.20
N GLU A 92 11.55 -2.74 3.60
CA GLU A 92 11.87 -3.45 2.35
C GLU A 92 11.43 -4.93 2.35
N HIS A 93 11.68 -5.67 3.43
CA HIS A 93 11.30 -7.09 3.50
C HIS A 93 9.78 -7.32 3.43
N LEU A 94 8.96 -6.45 4.03
CA LEU A 94 7.49 -6.55 3.90
C LEU A 94 7.01 -6.02 2.56
N PHE A 95 7.69 -5.04 1.97
CA PHE A 95 7.41 -4.58 0.62
C PHE A 95 7.56 -5.71 -0.40
N LEU A 96 8.67 -6.47 -0.31
CA LEU A 96 8.90 -7.64 -1.15
C LEU A 96 7.87 -8.74 -0.89
N GLU A 97 7.50 -9.00 0.36
CA GLU A 97 6.43 -9.95 0.67
C GLU A 97 5.11 -9.56 -0.01
N VAL A 98 4.74 -8.27 0.02
CA VAL A 98 3.53 -7.76 -0.63
C VAL A 98 3.64 -7.85 -2.15
N LEU A 99 4.81 -7.55 -2.72
CA LEU A 99 5.08 -7.67 -4.14
C LEU A 99 4.92 -9.13 -4.62
N HIS A 100 5.55 -10.08 -3.94
CA HIS A 100 5.43 -11.52 -4.25
C HIS A 100 4.00 -12.03 -4.06
N GLY A 101 3.28 -11.48 -3.08
CA GLY A 101 1.87 -11.78 -2.85
C GLY A 101 0.95 -11.29 -3.97
N ALA A 102 1.34 -10.25 -4.71
CA ALA A 102 0.51 -9.64 -5.74
C ALA A 102 0.12 -10.61 -6.86
N GLN A 103 0.95 -11.63 -7.15
CA GLN A 103 0.65 -12.63 -8.17
C GLN A 103 -0.62 -13.43 -7.86
N TYR A 104 -0.94 -13.64 -6.58
CA TYR A 104 -2.08 -14.43 -6.12
C TYR A 104 -3.39 -13.63 -6.05
N ILE A 105 -3.36 -12.32 -6.33
CA ILE A 105 -4.57 -11.50 -6.37
C ILE A 105 -5.41 -11.89 -7.59
N SER A 106 -6.67 -12.22 -7.36
CA SER A 106 -7.62 -12.67 -8.38
C SER A 106 -8.14 -11.50 -9.22
N SER A 107 -8.45 -10.37 -8.57
CA SER A 107 -8.90 -9.15 -9.24
C SER A 107 -7.75 -8.45 -9.96
N GLU A 108 -7.77 -8.42 -11.30
CA GLU A 108 -6.76 -7.70 -12.09
C GLU A 108 -6.72 -6.20 -11.75
N SER A 109 -7.88 -5.59 -11.52
CA SER A 109 -7.98 -4.18 -11.12
C SER A 109 -7.25 -3.95 -9.79
N ASP A 110 -7.45 -4.81 -8.80
CA ASP A 110 -6.83 -4.60 -7.48
C ASP A 110 -5.35 -4.98 -7.48
N LYS A 111 -4.95 -5.97 -8.29
CA LYS A 111 -3.54 -6.27 -8.59
C LYS A 111 -2.84 -5.06 -9.20
N ALA A 112 -3.44 -4.45 -10.23
CA ALA A 112 -2.90 -3.26 -10.86
C ALA A 112 -2.78 -2.09 -9.87
N LYS A 113 -3.81 -1.82 -9.05
CA LYS A 113 -3.74 -0.76 -8.03
C LYS A 113 -2.62 -1.01 -7.01
N LEU A 114 -2.43 -2.26 -6.58
CA LEU A 114 -1.35 -2.60 -5.66
C LEU A 114 0.03 -2.39 -6.30
N LEU A 115 0.24 -2.90 -7.52
CA LEU A 115 1.49 -2.72 -8.25
C LEU A 115 1.80 -1.25 -8.53
N SER A 116 0.78 -0.44 -8.84
CA SER A 116 0.92 1.03 -8.96
C SER A 116 1.42 1.65 -7.65
N LYS A 117 0.82 1.25 -6.53
CA LYS A 117 1.19 1.76 -5.22
C LYS A 117 2.61 1.35 -4.84
N LEU A 118 2.99 0.11 -5.11
CA LEU A 118 4.36 -0.40 -4.90
C LEU A 118 5.36 0.37 -5.76
N THR A 119 5.06 0.57 -7.05
CA THR A 119 5.88 1.36 -7.98
C THR A 119 6.16 2.77 -7.42
N TYR A 120 5.11 3.47 -6.97
CA TYR A 120 5.24 4.83 -6.46
C TYR A 120 6.14 4.92 -5.22
N ASN A 121 6.18 3.89 -4.37
CA ASN A 121 6.97 3.87 -3.14
C ASN A 121 8.33 3.16 -3.29
N LEU A 122 8.61 2.62 -4.48
CA LEU A 122 9.81 1.81 -4.74
C LEU A 122 11.10 2.56 -4.40
N HIS A 123 11.20 3.81 -4.84
CA HIS A 123 12.40 4.64 -4.64
C HIS A 123 12.61 5.05 -3.17
N ILE A 124 11.56 5.02 -2.36
CA ILE A 124 11.62 5.36 -0.93
C ILE A 124 12.04 4.13 -0.13
N ILE A 125 11.48 2.97 -0.48
CA ILE A 125 11.58 1.75 0.34
C ILE A 125 12.78 0.87 -0.08
N CYS A 126 13.04 0.76 -1.39
CA CYS A 126 14.12 -0.05 -1.96
C CYS A 126 15.28 0.82 -2.48
N ASP A 127 15.62 1.97 -1.87
CA ASP A 127 16.60 2.88 -2.50
C ASP A 127 17.96 2.23 -2.78
N SER A 128 18.48 1.40 -1.85
CA SER A 128 19.73 0.66 -2.00
C SER A 128 19.66 -0.52 -2.98
N SER A 129 18.46 -1.03 -3.25
CA SER A 129 18.20 -2.24 -4.05
C SER A 129 17.27 -1.95 -5.23
N ILE A 130 17.18 -0.68 -5.64
CA ILE A 130 16.11 -0.17 -6.50
C ILE A 130 16.03 -0.91 -7.83
N TYR A 131 17.17 -1.30 -8.41
CA TYR A 131 17.21 -2.09 -9.64
C TYR A 131 16.60 -3.49 -9.45
N SER A 132 16.94 -4.18 -8.36
CA SER A 132 16.41 -5.53 -8.06
C SER A 132 14.91 -5.48 -7.80
N CYS A 133 14.46 -4.60 -6.90
CA CYS A 133 13.03 -4.46 -6.61
C CYS A 133 12.25 -4.02 -7.86
N TRP A 134 12.81 -3.14 -8.69
CA TRP A 134 12.20 -2.73 -9.94
C TRP A 134 12.08 -3.88 -10.95
N SER A 135 13.13 -4.68 -11.11
CA SER A 135 13.12 -5.84 -12.01
C SER A 135 12.04 -6.86 -11.62
N GLU A 136 11.92 -7.16 -10.32
CA GLU A 136 10.85 -8.03 -9.82
C GLU A 136 9.47 -7.41 -10.09
N LEU A 137 9.31 -6.11 -9.83
CA LEU A 137 8.05 -5.41 -10.10
C LEU A 137 7.65 -5.46 -11.57
N LEU A 138 8.60 -5.30 -12.48
CA LEU A 138 8.36 -5.44 -13.92
C LEU A 138 7.91 -6.85 -14.29
N HIS A 139 8.53 -7.89 -13.72
CA HIS A 139 8.11 -9.27 -13.96
C HIS A 139 6.67 -9.51 -13.53
N TYR A 140 6.25 -9.01 -12.37
CA TYR A 140 4.86 -9.12 -11.94
C TYR A 140 3.91 -8.25 -12.77
N SER A 141 4.35 -7.06 -13.18
CA SER A 141 3.55 -6.18 -14.04
C SER A 141 3.30 -6.81 -15.42
N ALA A 142 4.24 -7.59 -15.93
CA ALA A 142 4.11 -8.30 -17.20
C ALA A 142 2.97 -9.33 -17.21
N SER A 143 2.47 -9.77 -16.06
CA SER A 143 1.30 -10.66 -15.98
C SER A 143 -0.04 -9.92 -16.09
N LEU A 144 -0.05 -8.59 -16.14
CA LEU A 144 -1.27 -7.80 -16.32
C LEU A 144 -1.73 -7.82 -17.78
N LYS A 145 -3.01 -7.51 -18.05
CA LYS A 145 -3.43 -7.26 -19.43
C LYS A 145 -2.70 -6.02 -19.97
N ARG A 146 -2.58 -5.97 -21.30
CA ARG A 146 -1.90 -4.91 -22.04
C ARG A 146 -2.28 -3.49 -21.59
N SER A 147 -3.57 -3.21 -21.40
CA SER A 147 -4.04 -1.89 -20.96
C SER A 147 -3.51 -1.51 -19.57
N SER A 148 -3.59 -2.43 -18.61
CA SER A 148 -3.10 -2.27 -17.24
C SER A 148 -1.57 -2.15 -17.21
N LEU A 149 -0.85 -2.97 -18.00
CA LEU A 149 0.61 -2.91 -18.13
C LEU A 149 1.07 -1.56 -18.70
N LEU A 150 0.40 -1.01 -19.72
CA LEU A 150 0.75 0.29 -20.28
C LEU A 150 0.62 1.42 -19.25
N ILE A 151 -0.37 1.32 -18.35
CA ILE A 151 -0.51 2.26 -17.22
C ILE A 151 0.67 2.10 -16.26
N GLN A 152 1.05 0.87 -15.90
CA GLN A 152 2.21 0.62 -15.04
C GLN A 152 3.51 1.18 -15.63
N ILE A 153 3.78 0.92 -16.92
CA ILE A 153 4.98 1.42 -17.60
C ILE A 153 5.05 2.94 -17.52
N ARG A 154 3.93 3.63 -17.73
CA ARG A 154 3.87 5.09 -17.57
C ARG A 154 4.15 5.54 -16.13
N GLU A 155 3.66 4.82 -15.13
CA GLU A 155 3.92 5.14 -13.72
C GLU A 155 5.39 4.95 -13.33
N ASN A 156 6.11 4.07 -14.02
CA ASN A 156 7.53 3.83 -13.83
C ASN A 156 8.46 4.91 -14.40
N ILE A 157 7.94 5.96 -15.07
CA ILE A 157 8.75 6.96 -15.78
C ILE A 157 9.84 7.60 -14.89
N HIS A 158 9.52 7.82 -13.61
CA HIS A 158 10.44 8.40 -12.63
C HIS A 158 11.57 7.43 -12.25
N ILE A 159 11.29 6.13 -12.13
CA ILE A 159 12.30 5.10 -11.85
C ILE A 159 13.18 4.90 -13.08
N ILE A 160 12.57 4.82 -14.26
CA ILE A 160 13.28 4.73 -15.55
C ILE A 160 14.22 5.92 -15.72
N SER A 161 13.81 7.15 -15.37
CA SER A 161 14.69 8.31 -15.43
C SER A 161 15.85 8.24 -14.43
N LYS A 162 15.65 7.60 -13.27
CA LYS A 162 16.68 7.46 -12.22
C LYS A 162 17.69 6.37 -12.56
N LEU A 163 17.26 5.29 -13.22
CA LEU A 163 18.09 4.15 -13.60
C LEU A 163 18.73 4.30 -14.99
N GLY A 164 18.06 5.03 -15.88
CA GLY A 164 18.44 5.19 -17.28
C GLY A 164 19.29 6.41 -17.57
N ASN A 165 19.77 6.47 -18.81
CA ASN A 165 20.45 7.64 -19.37
C ASN A 165 19.49 8.44 -20.27
N SER A 166 19.98 9.50 -20.93
CA SER A 166 19.15 10.37 -21.77
C SER A 166 18.43 9.66 -22.92
N ASN A 167 18.87 8.47 -23.33
CA ASN A 167 18.29 7.73 -24.45
C ASN A 167 17.24 6.69 -24.03
N THR A 168 17.16 6.35 -22.74
CA THR A 168 16.34 5.24 -22.24
C THR A 168 14.85 5.37 -22.61
N PHE A 169 14.29 6.58 -22.62
CA PHE A 169 12.89 6.78 -23.03
C PHE A 169 12.64 6.50 -24.51
N ARG A 170 13.62 6.78 -25.38
CA ARG A 170 13.52 6.48 -26.82
C ARG A 170 13.52 4.98 -27.04
N GLU A 171 14.46 4.26 -26.41
CA GLU A 171 14.56 2.81 -26.53
C GLU A 171 13.29 2.10 -26.03
N ILE A 172 12.69 2.58 -24.94
CA ILE A 172 11.41 2.04 -24.45
C ILE A 172 10.27 2.32 -25.44
N ALA A 173 10.20 3.53 -25.99
CA ALA A 173 9.18 3.87 -26.97
C ALA A 173 9.30 3.01 -28.24
N ASP A 174 10.52 2.80 -28.73
CA ASP A 174 10.81 1.95 -29.88
C ASP A 174 10.42 0.50 -29.61
N ALA A 175 10.79 -0.05 -28.43
CA ALA A 175 10.42 -1.40 -28.03
C ALA A 175 8.90 -1.60 -27.93
N VAL A 176 8.17 -0.64 -27.35
CA VAL A 176 6.69 -0.69 -27.28
C VAL A 176 6.08 -0.64 -28.68
N HIS A 177 6.63 0.19 -29.57
CA HIS A 177 6.16 0.31 -30.94
C HIS A 177 6.40 -0.98 -31.74
N ASP A 178 7.58 -1.59 -31.62
CA ASP A 178 7.93 -2.83 -32.30
C ASP A 178 7.05 -4.00 -31.85
N VAL A 179 6.80 -4.15 -30.54
CA VAL A 179 5.85 -5.15 -30.03
C VAL A 179 4.43 -4.88 -30.52
N GLY A 180 4.04 -3.60 -30.64
CA GLY A 180 2.74 -3.20 -31.21
C GLY A 180 2.56 -3.63 -32.67
N ARG A 181 3.64 -3.68 -33.46
CA ARG A 181 3.59 -4.12 -34.87
C ARG A 181 3.36 -5.62 -35.03
N TRP A 182 3.74 -6.43 -34.04
CA TRP A 182 3.68 -7.90 -34.13
C TRP A 182 2.29 -8.47 -33.78
N PHE A 183 1.41 -7.64 -33.19
CA PHE A 183 0.07 -8.05 -32.77
C PHE A 183 -0.96 -6.96 -33.15
N PRO A 184 -1.36 -6.88 -34.44
CA PRO A 184 -2.35 -5.92 -34.93
C PRO A 184 -3.77 -6.17 -34.41
#